data_AF-A0A817BY90-F1
#
_entry.id   AF-A0A817BY90-F1
#
_cell.length_a   1.000
_cell.length_b   1.000
_cell.length_c   1.000
_cell.angle_alpha   90.00
_cell.angle_beta   90.00
_cell.angle_gamma   90.00
#
_symmetry.space_group_name_H-M   'P 1'
#
loop_
_entity.id
_entity.type
_entity.pdbx_description
1 polymer ?
#
loop_
_entity_poly.entity_id
_entity_poly.type
_entity_poly.pdbx_seq_one_letter_code
_entity_poly.pdbx_strand_id
1 'polypeptide(L)'
;MDRNANAYSELFYHCVQVLNEYDNNISEETFLEHYFQENEVPNETFVSTILFDCIRHSTLLKTITNIFYATDGIHIRRSEHNIFKIIIYLIFFQLDTVGLKLLRGFINSVQLNRMHQLLKFLINENHLETIQKECMKLYEQEYIDDKIGRVIKAYVK
;
A
#
# COMPACT_ATOMS: atom_id res chain seq x y z
N MET A 1 17.96 3.09 -20.42
CA MET A 1 17.16 2.94 -19.18
C MET A 1 16.05 3.97 -19.23
N ASP A 2 14.81 3.53 -19.05
CA ASP A 2 13.60 4.33 -19.24
C ASP A 2 13.51 5.42 -18.16
N ARG A 3 13.56 6.71 -18.54
CA ARG A 3 13.54 7.85 -17.58
C ARG A 3 12.34 7.78 -16.63
N ASN A 4 11.23 7.20 -17.07
CA ASN A 4 10.02 7.03 -16.27
C ASN A 4 10.19 6.00 -15.14
N ALA A 5 11.00 4.96 -15.34
CA ALA A 5 11.25 3.95 -14.30
C ALA A 5 12.04 4.54 -13.13
N ASN A 6 12.91 5.52 -13.39
CA ASN A 6 13.65 6.22 -12.35
C ASN A 6 12.73 7.10 -11.50
N ALA A 7 11.86 7.88 -12.15
CA ALA A 7 10.93 8.79 -11.45
C ALA A 7 9.92 8.05 -10.56
N TYR A 8 9.37 6.91 -11.00
CA TYR A 8 8.47 6.11 -10.15
C TYR A 8 9.20 5.46 -8.97
N SER A 9 10.47 5.07 -9.16
CA SER A 9 11.27 4.47 -8.09
C SER A 9 11.63 5.49 -7.02
N GLU A 10 11.99 6.70 -7.43
CA GLU A 10 12.27 7.82 -6.52
C GLU A 10 11.01 8.24 -5.75
N LEU A 11 9.88 8.42 -6.44
CA LEU A 11 8.62 8.74 -5.77
C LEU A 11 8.21 7.66 -4.77
N PHE A 12 8.29 6.38 -5.18
CA PHE A 12 7.94 5.27 -4.30
C PHE A 12 8.88 5.16 -3.10
N TYR A 13 10.17 5.44 -3.29
CA TYR A 13 11.14 5.51 -2.20
C TYR A 13 10.68 6.50 -1.13
N HIS A 14 10.31 7.73 -1.51
CA HIS A 14 9.86 8.72 -0.53
C HIS A 14 8.55 8.31 0.16
N CYS A 15 7.60 7.71 -0.55
CA CYS A 15 6.38 7.15 0.06
C CYS A 15 6.69 6.12 1.14
N VAL A 16 7.70 5.27 0.92
CA VAL A 16 8.13 4.26 1.90
C VAL A 16 8.85 4.91 3.07
N GLN A 17 9.74 5.87 2.82
CA GLN A 17 10.51 6.52 3.89
C GLN A 17 9.63 7.31 4.86
N VAL A 18 8.66 8.08 4.36
CA VAL A 18 7.76 8.82 5.28
C VAL A 18 6.99 7.88 6.20
N LEU A 19 6.63 6.67 5.76
CA LEU A 19 5.98 5.68 6.62
C LEU A 19 6.94 4.93 7.56
N ASN A 20 8.23 4.87 7.22
CA ASN A 20 9.25 4.26 8.08
C ASN A 20 9.70 5.20 9.20
N GLU A 21 9.82 6.48 8.87
CA GLU A 21 10.39 7.50 9.75
C GLU A 21 9.34 8.22 10.60
N TYR A 22 8.08 8.28 10.14
CA TYR A 22 7.03 8.94 10.91
C TYR A 22 6.81 8.26 12.26
N ASP A 23 6.98 9.04 13.32
CA ASP A 23 6.67 8.71 14.70
C ASP A 23 5.50 9.58 15.17
N ASN A 24 4.57 8.99 15.94
CA ASN A 24 3.32 9.64 16.33
C ASN A 24 3.47 10.68 17.45
N ASN A 25 4.72 11.05 17.77
CA ASN A 25 5.08 12.06 18.75
C ASN A 25 4.94 13.50 18.23
N ILE A 26 4.91 13.69 16.92
CA ILE A 26 4.66 14.98 16.26
C ILE A 26 3.49 14.87 15.28
N SER A 27 2.90 16.02 14.92
CA SER A 27 1.85 16.01 13.90
C SER A 27 2.42 15.58 12.56
N GLU A 28 1.58 14.95 11.76
CA GLU A 28 1.93 14.43 10.44
C GLU A 28 2.38 15.58 9.52
N GLU A 29 1.76 16.75 9.63
CA GLU A 29 2.15 17.96 8.90
C GLU A 29 3.53 18.47 9.31
N THR A 30 3.81 18.55 10.62
CA THR A 30 5.11 19.01 11.13
C THR A 30 6.22 18.07 10.67
N PHE A 31 5.97 16.75 10.72
CA PHE A 31 6.90 15.75 10.22
C PHE A 31 7.19 15.94 8.72
N LEU A 32 6.15 16.07 7.90
CA LEU A 32 6.29 16.21 6.45
C LEU A 32 7.00 17.52 6.07
N GLU A 33 6.74 18.61 6.78
CA GLU A 33 7.44 19.89 6.58
C GLU A 33 8.96 19.73 6.77
N HIS A 34 9.38 19.07 7.86
CA HIS A 34 10.80 18.78 8.08
C HIS A 34 11.37 17.83 7.03
N TYR A 35 10.65 16.75 6.73
CA TYR A 35 11.09 15.77 5.75
C TYR A 35 11.29 16.38 4.34
N PHE A 36 10.41 17.28 3.90
CA PHE A 36 10.51 17.97 2.60
C PHE A 36 11.57 19.08 2.60
N GLN A 37 11.92 19.65 3.74
CA GLN A 37 13.05 20.57 3.85
C GLN A 37 14.40 19.85 3.70
N GLU A 38 14.48 18.60 4.14
CA GLU A 38 15.72 17.81 4.12
C GLU A 38 15.88 16.94 2.87
N ASN A 39 14.82 16.72 2.09
CA ASN A 39 14.81 15.83 0.94
C ASN A 39 14.18 16.48 -0.30
N GLU A 40 14.81 16.36 -1.46
CA GLU A 40 14.19 16.74 -2.73
C GLU A 40 13.13 15.70 -3.14
N VAL A 41 11.86 15.98 -2.84
CA VAL A 41 10.76 15.06 -3.11
C VAL A 41 10.07 15.42 -4.44
N PRO A 42 9.94 14.49 -5.41
CA PRO A 42 9.42 14.80 -6.73
C PRO A 42 7.92 15.14 -6.76
N ASN A 43 7.16 14.73 -5.74
CA ASN A 43 5.73 15.06 -5.59
C ASN A 43 5.31 15.01 -4.11
N GLU A 44 5.53 16.11 -3.40
CA GLU A 44 5.21 16.26 -1.98
C GLU A 44 3.73 15.95 -1.69
N THR A 45 2.79 16.51 -2.46
CA THR A 45 1.34 16.29 -2.26
C THR A 45 0.97 14.81 -2.32
N PHE A 46 1.54 14.07 -3.26
CA PHE A 46 1.30 12.63 -3.36
C PHE A 46 1.88 11.88 -2.16
N VAL A 47 3.12 12.20 -1.77
CA VAL A 47 3.78 11.58 -0.61
C VAL A 47 3.00 11.85 0.69
N SER A 48 2.55 13.09 0.92
CA SER A 48 1.69 13.44 2.06
C SER A 48 0.39 12.66 2.06
N THR A 49 -0.27 12.57 0.90
CA THR A 49 -1.51 11.80 0.75
C THR A 49 -1.32 10.33 1.13
N ILE A 50 -0.22 9.72 0.68
CA ILE A 50 0.12 8.33 1.01
C ILE A 50 0.32 8.16 2.52
N LEU A 51 1.03 9.08 3.17
CA LEU A 51 1.23 9.04 4.62
C LEU A 51 -0.11 9.10 5.35
N PHE A 52 -0.90 10.16 5.11
CA PHE A 52 -2.17 10.39 5.80
C PHE A 52 -3.14 9.21 5.61
N ASP A 53 -3.31 8.74 4.38
CA ASP A 53 -4.27 7.66 4.12
C ASP A 53 -3.80 6.31 4.65
N CYS A 54 -2.49 6.03 4.63
CA CYS A 54 -1.94 4.82 5.24
C CYS A 54 -2.04 4.83 6.78
N ILE A 55 -2.04 6.00 7.42
CA ILE A 55 -2.31 6.16 8.85
C ILE A 55 -3.82 5.99 9.10
N ARG A 56 -4.66 6.69 8.35
CA ARG A 56 -6.12 6.63 8.43
C ARG A 56 -6.66 5.20 8.29
N HIS A 57 -6.13 4.43 7.35
CA HIS A 57 -6.54 3.05 7.08
C HIS A 57 -5.62 2.01 7.74
N SER A 58 -4.80 2.41 8.71
CA SER A 58 -3.77 1.56 9.33
C SER A 58 -4.30 0.26 9.89
N THR A 59 -5.45 0.26 10.57
CA THR A 59 -6.07 -0.95 11.13
C THR A 59 -6.41 -1.97 10.05
N LEU A 60 -7.11 -1.54 8.99
CA LEU A 60 -7.48 -2.42 7.88
C LEU A 60 -6.24 -2.92 7.13
N LEU A 61 -5.31 -2.03 6.79
CA LEU A 61 -4.07 -2.39 6.11
C LEU A 61 -3.22 -3.35 6.95
N LYS A 62 -3.20 -3.19 8.28
CA LYS A 62 -2.53 -4.10 9.21
C LYS A 62 -3.17 -5.48 9.20
N THR A 63 -4.50 -5.58 9.18
CA THR A 63 -5.19 -6.87 9.05
C THR A 63 -4.81 -7.58 7.76
N ILE A 64 -4.89 -6.90 6.60
CA ILE A 64 -4.53 -7.51 5.30
C ILE A 64 -3.07 -7.93 5.26
N THR A 65 -2.16 -7.04 5.67
CA THR A 65 -0.71 -7.36 5.70
C THR A 65 -0.40 -8.51 6.65
N ASN A 66 -1.07 -8.60 7.80
CA ASN A 66 -0.86 -9.72 8.73
C ASN A 66 -1.28 -11.06 8.12
N ILE A 67 -2.41 -11.10 7.42
CA ILE A 67 -2.84 -12.31 6.70
C ILE A 67 -1.79 -12.68 5.65
N PHE A 68 -1.33 -11.72 4.84
CA PHE A 68 -0.28 -11.95 3.85
C PHE A 68 1.00 -12.54 4.47
N TYR A 69 1.51 -11.93 5.54
CA TYR A 69 2.72 -12.41 6.21
C TYR A 69 2.54 -13.77 6.91
N ALA A 70 1.31 -14.18 7.21
CA ALA A 70 1.01 -15.49 7.77
C ALA A 70 0.88 -16.59 6.71
N THR A 71 0.69 -16.23 5.43
CA THR A 71 0.46 -17.18 4.32
C THR A 71 1.60 -17.14 3.29
N ASP A 72 1.52 -16.27 2.28
CA ASP A 72 2.44 -16.23 1.14
C ASP A 72 3.70 -15.41 1.42
N GLY A 73 3.64 -14.51 2.40
CA GLY A 73 4.70 -13.57 2.77
C GLY A 73 5.63 -14.05 3.90
N ILE A 74 5.59 -15.32 4.30
CA ILE A 74 6.31 -15.85 5.48
C ILE A 74 7.83 -15.57 5.42
N HIS A 75 8.42 -15.60 4.22
CA HIS A 75 9.86 -15.39 4.02
C HIS A 75 10.23 -13.93 3.74
N ILE A 76 9.25 -13.03 3.69
CA ILE A 76 9.47 -11.62 3.44
C ILE A 76 9.86 -10.92 4.74
N ARG A 77 10.85 -10.03 4.66
CA ARG A 77 11.34 -9.30 5.82
C ARG A 77 10.27 -8.35 6.35
N ARG A 78 10.13 -8.29 7.68
CA ARG A 78 9.21 -7.35 8.34
C ARG A 78 9.62 -5.89 8.17
N SER A 79 10.91 -5.61 7.93
CA SER A 79 11.41 -4.28 7.57
C SER A 79 10.83 -3.75 6.26
N GLU A 80 10.23 -4.61 5.43
CA GLU A 80 9.62 -4.24 4.15
C GLU A 80 8.11 -4.05 4.27
N HIS A 81 7.55 -4.10 5.47
CA HIS A 81 6.10 -4.04 5.71
C HIS A 81 5.45 -2.83 5.05
N ASN A 82 6.07 -1.65 5.14
CA ASN A 82 5.53 -0.43 4.54
C ASN A 82 5.50 -0.45 3.00
N ILE A 83 6.40 -1.19 2.34
CA ILE A 83 6.34 -1.41 0.88
C ILE A 83 5.03 -2.11 0.52
N PHE A 84 4.71 -3.23 1.18
CA PHE A 84 3.49 -3.98 0.91
C PHE A 84 2.24 -3.22 1.36
N LYS A 85 2.32 -2.49 2.47
CA LYS A 85 1.24 -1.64 2.97
C LYS A 85 0.80 -0.63 1.92
N ILE A 86 1.74 0.10 1.30
CA ILE A 86 1.43 1.08 0.25
C ILE A 86 0.81 0.40 -0.97
N ILE A 87 1.38 -0.70 -1.45
CA ILE A 87 0.85 -1.38 -2.65
C ILE A 87 -0.57 -1.93 -2.40
N ILE A 88 -0.83 -2.51 -1.23
CA ILE A 88 -2.16 -2.96 -0.81
C ILE A 88 -3.12 -1.77 -0.77
N TYR A 89 -2.72 -0.66 -0.15
CA TYR A 89 -3.53 0.56 -0.13
C TYR A 89 -3.87 1.03 -1.55
N LEU A 90 -2.90 1.09 -2.45
CA LEU A 90 -3.14 1.51 -3.83
C LEU A 90 -4.13 0.60 -4.55
N ILE A 91 -4.05 -0.71 -4.35
CA ILE A 91 -4.94 -1.68 -5.00
C ILE A 91 -6.38 -1.59 -4.47
N PHE A 92 -6.57 -1.49 -3.15
CA PHE A 92 -7.91 -1.52 -2.55
C PHE A 92 -8.59 -0.15 -2.46
N PHE A 93 -7.83 0.94 -2.40
CA PHE A 93 -8.38 2.27 -2.10
C PHE A 93 -8.23 3.28 -3.23
N GLN A 94 -7.18 3.17 -4.05
CA GLN A 94 -6.83 4.23 -5.00
C GLN A 94 -6.71 3.79 -6.45
N LEU A 95 -6.97 2.52 -6.78
CA LEU A 95 -6.74 2.01 -8.13
C LEU A 95 -7.49 2.83 -9.20
N ASP A 96 -8.73 3.23 -8.90
CA ASP A 96 -9.57 4.05 -9.79
C ASP A 96 -9.04 5.49 -9.95
N THR A 97 -8.40 6.03 -8.92
CA THR A 97 -7.88 7.42 -8.88
C THR A 97 -6.47 7.53 -9.47
N VAL A 98 -5.54 6.67 -9.03
CA VAL A 98 -4.13 6.72 -9.45
C VAL A 98 -3.88 6.00 -10.78
N GLY A 99 -4.77 5.07 -11.14
CA GLY A 99 -4.69 4.28 -12.35
C GLY A 99 -3.55 3.25 -12.38
N LEU A 100 -3.61 2.37 -13.39
CA LEU A 100 -2.68 1.26 -13.57
C LEU A 100 -1.25 1.71 -13.91
N LYS A 101 -1.08 2.91 -14.49
CA LYS A 101 0.26 3.40 -14.89
C LYS A 101 1.16 3.64 -13.68
N LEU A 102 0.64 4.31 -12.65
CA LEU A 102 1.38 4.59 -11.43
C LEU A 102 1.62 3.30 -10.64
N LEU A 103 0.59 2.47 -10.48
CA LEU A 103 0.72 1.19 -9.79
C LEU A 103 1.77 0.29 -10.45
N ARG A 104 1.76 0.19 -11.80
CA ARG A 104 2.79 -0.56 -12.55
C ARG A 104 4.17 0.04 -12.33
N GLY A 105 4.30 1.36 -12.30
CA GLY A 105 5.54 2.05 -11.97
C GLY A 105 6.10 1.57 -10.64
N PHE A 106 5.30 1.61 -9.58
CA PHE A 106 5.71 1.21 -8.23
C PHE A 106 6.01 -0.29 -8.11
N ILE A 107 5.19 -1.14 -8.73
CA ILE A 107 5.44 -2.59 -8.76
C ILE A 107 6.80 -2.89 -9.41
N ASN A 108 7.15 -2.20 -10.49
CA ASN A 108 8.43 -2.38 -11.18
C ASN A 108 9.62 -1.83 -10.39
N SER A 109 9.41 -0.87 -9.48
CA SER A 109 10.42 -0.35 -8.57
C SER A 109 10.77 -1.32 -7.42
N VAL A 110 9.97 -2.37 -7.24
CA VAL A 110 10.17 -3.42 -6.24
C VAL A 110 10.67 -4.70 -6.92
N GLN A 111 11.39 -5.55 -6.17
CA GLN A 111 11.82 -6.86 -6.70
C GLN A 111 10.63 -7.71 -7.17
N LEU A 112 10.70 -8.16 -8.42
CA LEU A 112 9.64 -8.90 -9.13
C LEU A 112 9.11 -10.10 -8.35
N ASN A 113 9.98 -10.92 -7.75
CA ASN A 113 9.56 -12.11 -7.01
C ASN A 113 8.65 -11.78 -5.82
N ARG A 114 8.95 -10.69 -5.11
CA ARG A 114 8.16 -10.24 -3.95
C ARG A 114 6.81 -9.71 -4.38
N MET A 115 6.78 -8.96 -5.48
CA MET A 115 5.53 -8.44 -6.02
C MET A 115 4.66 -9.53 -6.61
N HIS A 116 5.26 -10.54 -7.23
CA HIS A 116 4.54 -11.71 -7.68
C HIS A 116 3.84 -12.44 -6.52
N GLN A 117 4.52 -12.62 -5.38
CA GLN A 117 3.91 -13.22 -4.18
C GLN A 117 2.73 -12.39 -3.66
N LEU A 118 2.90 -11.07 -3.51
CA LEU A 118 1.80 -10.20 -3.06
C LEU A 118 0.62 -10.24 -4.04
N LEU A 119 0.86 -10.09 -5.33
CA LEU A 119 -0.22 -10.06 -6.32
C LEU A 119 -0.93 -11.41 -6.39
N LYS A 120 -0.21 -12.53 -6.32
CA LYS A 120 -0.79 -13.87 -6.22
C LYS A 120 -1.68 -14.01 -4.98
N PHE A 121 -1.24 -13.47 -3.84
CA PHE A 121 -2.04 -13.43 -2.62
C PHE A 121 -3.33 -12.61 -2.82
N LEU A 122 -3.23 -11.42 -3.42
CA LEU A 122 -4.35 -10.48 -3.61
C LEU A 122 -5.37 -10.91 -4.67
N ILE A 123 -5.06 -11.88 -5.53
CA ILE A 123 -6.01 -12.45 -6.50
C ILE A 123 -6.52 -13.84 -6.10
N ASN A 124 -6.08 -14.36 -4.96
CA ASN A 124 -6.53 -15.66 -4.47
C ASN A 124 -7.87 -15.51 -3.74
N GLU A 125 -8.90 -16.18 -4.26
CA GLU A 125 -10.27 -16.13 -3.73
C GLU A 125 -10.34 -16.48 -2.23
N ASN A 126 -9.70 -17.57 -1.79
CA ASN A 126 -9.70 -17.97 -0.38
C ASN A 126 -9.07 -16.91 0.53
N HIS A 127 -8.01 -16.24 0.05
CA HIS A 127 -7.38 -15.16 0.81
C HIS A 127 -8.26 -13.92 0.84
N LEU A 128 -8.91 -13.58 -0.27
CA LEU A 128 -9.84 -12.46 -0.35
C LEU A 128 -11.07 -12.66 0.55
N GLU A 129 -11.65 -13.85 0.58
CA GLU A 129 -12.73 -14.22 1.51
C GLU A 129 -12.27 -14.10 2.96
N THR A 130 -11.05 -14.57 3.26
CA THR A 130 -10.47 -14.45 4.61
C THR A 130 -10.28 -12.98 4.99
N ILE A 131 -9.72 -12.16 4.09
CA ILE A 131 -9.58 -10.72 4.27
C ILE A 131 -10.94 -10.08 4.55
N GLN A 132 -11.95 -10.36 3.71
CA GLN A 132 -13.28 -9.80 3.84
C GLN A 132 -13.87 -10.15 5.23
N LYS A 133 -13.81 -11.42 5.62
CA LYS A 133 -14.29 -11.91 6.91
C LYS A 133 -13.58 -11.26 8.10
N GLU A 134 -12.26 -11.13 8.05
CA GLU A 134 -11.48 -10.51 9.13
C GLU A 134 -11.73 -9.00 9.21
N CYS A 135 -11.87 -8.32 8.07
CA CYS A 135 -12.15 -6.89 8.02
C CYS A 135 -13.59 -6.56 8.47
N MET A 136 -14.58 -7.41 8.17
CA MET A 136 -15.98 -7.26 8.63
C MET A 136 -16.12 -7.35 10.16
N LYS A 137 -15.13 -7.89 10.89
CA LYS A 137 -15.12 -7.86 12.36
C LYS A 137 -14.83 -6.47 12.92
N LEU A 138 -14.25 -5.58 12.10
CA LEU A 138 -13.72 -4.28 12.50
C LEU A 138 -14.48 -3.12 11.85
N TYR A 139 -15.16 -3.37 10.73
CA TYR A 139 -15.82 -2.38 9.91
C TYR A 139 -17.19 -2.86 9.46
N GLU A 140 -18.08 -1.92 9.13
CA GLU A 140 -19.40 -2.21 8.57
C GLU A 140 -19.28 -2.90 7.20
N GLN A 141 -20.24 -3.80 6.93
CA GLN A 141 -20.27 -4.58 5.70
C GLN A 141 -20.27 -3.71 4.44
N GLU A 142 -21.06 -2.63 4.42
CA GLU A 142 -21.17 -1.72 3.28
C GLU A 142 -19.81 -1.11 2.91
N TYR A 143 -19.02 -0.74 3.92
CA TYR A 143 -17.68 -0.20 3.74
C TYR A 143 -16.70 -1.25 3.18
N ILE A 144 -16.77 -2.49 3.66
CA ILE A 144 -15.92 -3.58 3.18
C ILE A 144 -16.30 -4.02 1.77
N ASP A 145 -17.58 -4.09 1.45
CA ASP A 145 -18.05 -4.43 0.11
C ASP A 145 -17.69 -3.34 -0.91
N ASP A 146 -17.68 -2.07 -0.49
CA ASP A 146 -17.20 -0.95 -1.31
C ASP A 146 -15.71 -1.04 -1.62
N LYS A 147 -14.86 -1.32 -0.63
CA LYS A 147 -13.40 -1.28 -0.81
C LYS A 147 -12.79 -2.60 -1.28
N ILE A 148 -13.21 -3.71 -0.67
CA ILE A 148 -12.64 -5.04 -0.92
C ILE A 148 -13.50 -5.81 -1.92
N GLY A 149 -14.83 -5.73 -1.77
CA GLY A 149 -15.77 -6.44 -2.64
C GLY A 149 -15.67 -6.05 -4.13
N ARG A 150 -15.31 -4.80 -4.44
CA ARG A 150 -15.04 -4.36 -5.82
C ARG A 150 -13.84 -5.08 -6.45
N VAL A 151 -12.76 -5.25 -5.70
CA VAL A 151 -11.57 -5.97 -6.16
C VAL A 151 -11.92 -7.44 -6.40
N ILE A 152 -12.63 -8.09 -5.47
CA ILE A 152 -13.09 -9.48 -5.62
C ILE A 152 -13.90 -9.66 -6.91
N LYS A 153 -14.89 -8.79 -7.16
CA LYS A 153 -15.74 -8.85 -8.36
C LYS A 153 -14.99 -8.58 -9.68
N ALA A 154 -13.88 -7.85 -9.63
CA ALA A 154 -13.07 -7.56 -10.81
C ALA A 154 -12.16 -8.73 -11.21
N TYR A 155 -11.75 -9.57 -10.26
CA TYR A 155 -10.77 -10.66 -10.48
C TYR A 155 -11.38 -12.07 -10.42
N VAL A 156 -12.53 -12.26 -9.78
CA VAL A 156 -13.28 -13.52 -9.75
C VAL A 156 -14.39 -13.45 -10.80
N LYS A 157 -14.10 -13.94 -12.01
CA LYS A 157 -15.07 -14.16 -13.09
C LYS A 157 -14.89 -15.54 -13.67
#